data_AF-U2QI62-F1
#
_entry.id   AF-U2QI62-F1
#
_cell.length_a   1.000
_cell.length_b   1.000
_cell.length_c   1.000
_cell.angle_alpha   90.00
_cell.angle_beta   90.00
_cell.angle_gamma   90.00
#
_symmetry.space_group_name_H-M   'P 1'
#
loop_
_entity.id
_entity.type
_entity.pdbx_description
1 polymer ?
#
loop_
_entity_poly.entity_id
_entity_poly.type
_entity_poly.pdbx_seq_one_letter_code
_entity_poly.pdbx_strand_id
1 'polypeptide(L)'
;MKTICLYFEIHQSIHLKRYRFFDIGTDHYYYDTFENERSIGDIAERSYIPALNTLLAMIQEHGKYFKVAFSLSGVGIEQLELHAPQVLEKLQQLNETGCVEFLAEPYSHGLSSLVNEESFAHDVKKQCQKIKEYFGQEPKVLRNSSLIYSDDIGQQVAQMGFKGMLTEGARHVLGWKSPHYIYHCALNPKLKLLLRDVRLSDDISLRFNNSDWDGYPLFADTYADEIARLPEEEQVINIFMELSALGIAQPLSSNILDFLKALPACAKQRGITFSTPTEICMKLNSVGELNVPDTLSWVDEERDISSWLGNPMQREAFNKLYSVADRVRIANDPRINQDWDYLQASNNFRFMTTKPSNVGLDRGIYSSPFDAFTNYMNILGDFINRVNCLYPEELDNDQLEAMLTTINNQGDEIEVKDKEITRLQAKIAKLELEELKLREKYEGGKATASKAAKKPASKASTAKPKAKQPVAKKAVKADEPTA
;
A
#
# COMPACT_ATOMS: atom_id res chain seq x y z
N MET A 1 27.50 -17.65 8.41
CA MET A 1 27.45 -16.30 9.03
C MET A 1 26.00 -15.90 9.16
N LYS A 2 25.58 -15.43 10.34
CA LYS A 2 24.20 -15.04 10.61
C LYS A 2 23.90 -13.62 10.10
N THR A 3 22.66 -13.36 9.72
CA THR A 3 22.19 -12.03 9.30
C THR A 3 20.83 -11.71 9.89
N ILE A 4 20.66 -10.48 10.35
CA ILE A 4 19.39 -9.92 10.79
C ILE A 4 18.73 -9.24 9.59
N CYS A 5 17.50 -9.65 9.30
CA CYS A 5 16.59 -8.97 8.39
C CYS A 5 15.66 -8.09 9.22
N LEU A 6 15.96 -6.79 9.32
CA LEU A 6 15.13 -5.84 10.06
C LEU A 6 14.13 -5.19 9.11
N TYR A 7 12.85 -5.30 9.45
CA TYR A 7 11.75 -4.81 8.62
C TYR A 7 10.69 -4.08 9.46
N PHE A 8 10.20 -2.96 8.90
CA PHE A 8 9.11 -2.18 9.47
C PHE A 8 7.93 -2.00 8.51
N GLU A 9 6.72 -2.30 8.97
CA GLU A 9 5.47 -1.93 8.29
C GLU A 9 5.03 -0.51 8.66
N ILE A 10 4.60 0.27 7.66
CA ILE A 10 3.98 1.58 7.84
C ILE A 10 2.60 1.53 7.17
N HIS A 11 1.59 1.31 8.00
CA HIS A 11 0.20 1.36 7.62
C HIS A 11 -0.59 2.04 8.73
N GLN A 12 -1.61 2.81 8.35
CA GLN A 12 -2.55 3.44 9.27
C GLN A 12 -3.97 3.33 8.71
N SER A 13 -4.92 3.12 9.62
CA SER A 13 -6.32 3.03 9.26
C SER A 13 -6.86 4.39 8.83
N ILE A 14 -7.62 4.42 7.73
CA ILE A 14 -8.45 5.59 7.42
C ILE A 14 -9.71 5.51 8.27
N HIS A 15 -9.84 6.44 9.21
CA HIS A 15 -11.01 6.55 10.05
C HIS A 15 -12.23 6.90 9.22
N LEU A 16 -13.23 6.02 9.30
CA LEU A 16 -14.56 6.26 8.75
C LEU A 16 -15.34 7.12 9.74
N LYS A 17 -16.12 8.08 9.23
CA LYS A 17 -17.03 8.87 10.04
C LYS A 17 -18.22 8.03 10.49
N ARG A 18 -18.97 8.56 11.46
CA ARG A 18 -20.29 8.01 11.81
C ARG A 18 -21.24 8.15 10.63
N TYR A 19 -21.74 7.03 10.13
CA TYR A 19 -22.56 6.92 8.94
C TYR A 19 -23.82 6.11 9.23
N ARG A 20 -24.97 6.78 9.14
CA ARG A 20 -26.27 6.27 9.53
C ARG A 20 -27.03 5.77 8.30
N PHE A 21 -28.05 4.96 8.55
CA PHE A 21 -28.92 4.46 7.48
C PHE A 21 -29.53 5.59 6.61
N PHE A 22 -29.88 6.73 7.22
CA PHE A 22 -30.46 7.87 6.50
C PHE A 22 -29.47 8.62 5.59
N ASP A 23 -28.16 8.38 5.75
CA ASP A 23 -27.14 9.02 4.94
C ASP A 23 -26.99 8.32 3.57
N ILE A 24 -27.42 7.05 3.47
CA ILE A 24 -27.37 6.23 2.25
C ILE A 24 -28.14 6.92 1.12
N GLY A 25 -27.49 7.09 -0.03
CA GLY A 25 -28.01 7.74 -1.22
C GLY A 25 -27.97 9.27 -1.19
N THR A 26 -27.52 9.88 -0.08
CA THR A 26 -27.48 11.35 0.07
C THR A 26 -26.09 11.89 0.35
N ASP A 27 -25.27 11.17 1.11
CA ASP A 27 -23.91 11.57 1.47
C ASP A 27 -22.92 10.48 1.06
N HIS A 28 -22.07 10.80 0.08
CA HIS A 28 -21.11 9.85 -0.49
C HIS A 28 -19.69 10.03 0.06
N TYR A 29 -19.51 10.84 1.11
CA TYR A 29 -18.22 11.05 1.76
C TYR A 29 -18.15 10.28 3.08
N TYR A 30 -17.26 9.30 3.21
CA TYR A 30 -17.28 8.36 4.33
C TYR A 30 -16.24 8.61 5.42
N TYR A 31 -15.34 9.56 5.23
CA TYR A 31 -14.10 9.65 6.02
C TYR A 31 -14.18 10.72 7.11
N ASP A 32 -13.53 10.47 8.24
CA ASP A 32 -13.38 11.45 9.31
C ASP A 32 -12.04 12.19 9.14
N THR A 33 -12.06 13.33 8.45
CA THR A 33 -10.83 14.09 8.16
C THR A 33 -10.11 14.53 9.43
N PHE A 34 -10.86 14.89 10.48
CA PHE A 34 -10.27 15.40 11.72
C PHE A 34 -9.56 14.29 12.48
N GLU A 35 -10.21 13.12 12.65
CA GLU A 35 -9.57 11.99 13.32
C GLU A 35 -8.38 11.45 12.53
N ASN A 36 -8.45 11.44 11.20
CA ASN A 36 -7.31 11.08 10.34
C ASN A 36 -6.12 12.03 10.50
N GLU A 37 -6.35 13.35 10.48
CA GLU A 37 -5.30 14.34 10.72
C GLU A 37 -4.68 14.19 12.11
N ARG A 38 -5.53 14.04 13.13
CA ARG A 38 -5.12 13.92 14.54
C ARG A 38 -4.28 12.66 14.77
N SER A 39 -4.75 11.50 14.30
CA SER A 39 -4.10 10.21 14.54
C SER A 39 -2.76 10.09 13.80
N ILE A 40 -2.72 10.48 12.53
CA ILE A 40 -1.47 10.49 11.74
C ILE A 40 -0.47 11.50 12.30
N GLY A 41 -0.94 12.68 12.72
CA GLY A 41 -0.08 13.68 13.37
C GLY A 41 0.57 13.16 14.65
N ASP A 42 -0.21 12.56 15.56
CA ASP A 42 0.28 12.00 16.82
C ASP A 42 1.31 10.87 16.59
N ILE A 43 1.02 9.96 15.66
CA ILE A 43 1.91 8.84 15.33
C ILE A 43 3.20 9.34 14.67
N ALA A 44 3.10 10.34 13.79
CA ALA A 44 4.28 10.92 13.15
C ALA A 44 5.23 11.55 14.18
N GLU A 45 4.70 12.30 15.14
CA GLU A 45 5.49 12.98 16.18
C GLU A 45 6.09 11.99 17.18
N ARG A 46 5.29 11.04 17.68
CA ARG A 46 5.70 10.17 18.79
C ARG A 46 6.42 8.90 18.35
N SER A 47 6.28 8.49 17.09
CA SER A 47 6.84 7.24 16.58
C SER A 47 7.65 7.43 15.31
N TYR A 48 7.01 7.76 14.18
CA TYR A 48 7.68 7.65 12.88
C TYR A 48 8.89 8.55 12.76
N ILE A 49 8.79 9.84 13.12
CA ILE A 49 9.92 10.75 13.00
C ILE A 49 11.08 10.39 13.94
N PRO A 50 10.87 10.15 15.25
CA PRO A 50 11.93 9.67 16.14
C PRO A 50 12.59 8.36 15.68
N ALA A 51 11.80 7.39 15.24
CA ALA A 51 12.29 6.10 14.77
C ALA A 51 13.11 6.24 13.48
N LEU A 52 12.60 6.95 12.47
CA LEU A 52 13.30 7.15 11.20
C LEU A 52 14.58 7.97 11.36
N ASN A 53 14.59 9.00 12.22
CA ASN A 53 15.81 9.73 12.56
C ASN A 53 16.85 8.82 13.22
N THR A 54 16.41 7.91 14.09
CA THR A 54 17.28 6.93 14.74
C THR A 54 17.87 5.96 13.73
N LEU A 55 17.05 5.41 12.83
CA LEU A 55 17.51 4.51 11.76
C LEU A 55 18.50 5.21 10.82
N LEU A 56 18.27 6.49 10.49
CA LEU A 56 19.19 7.26 9.65
C LEU A 56 20.55 7.46 10.35
N ALA A 57 20.54 7.78 11.64
CA ALA A 57 21.76 7.90 12.43
C ALA A 57 22.54 6.58 12.48
N MET A 58 21.85 5.45 12.65
CA MET A 58 22.47 4.11 12.61
C MET A 58 23.12 3.81 11.25
N ILE A 59 22.46 4.17 10.14
CA ILE A 59 23.05 4.02 8.79
C ILE A 59 24.28 4.92 8.64
N GLN A 60 24.23 6.17 9.14
CA GLN A 60 25.37 7.09 9.06
C GLN A 60 26.57 6.60 9.87
N GLU A 61 26.34 6.02 11.05
CA GLU A 61 27.39 5.50 11.93
C GLU A 61 28.04 4.22 11.37
N HIS A 62 27.23 3.32 10.80
CA HIS A 62 27.70 2.00 10.38
C HIS A 62 27.89 1.83 8.86
N GLY A 63 27.50 2.83 8.07
CA GLY A 63 27.51 2.76 6.61
C GLY A 63 26.73 1.55 6.07
N LYS A 64 27.25 0.93 5.02
CA LYS A 64 26.62 -0.24 4.35
C LYS A 64 26.52 -1.51 5.19
N TYR A 65 27.02 -1.51 6.43
CA TYR A 65 26.88 -2.63 7.34
C TYR A 65 25.45 -2.77 7.86
N PHE A 66 24.80 -1.65 8.22
CA PHE A 66 23.42 -1.65 8.70
C PHE A 66 22.47 -1.41 7.53
N LYS A 67 21.42 -2.24 7.45
CA LYS A 67 20.40 -2.17 6.41
C LYS A 67 19.05 -2.47 7.02
N VAL A 68 18.00 -1.89 6.44
CA VAL A 68 16.63 -2.03 6.91
C VAL A 68 15.67 -2.06 5.72
N ALA A 69 14.52 -2.71 5.89
CA ALA A 69 13.46 -2.70 4.89
C ALA A 69 12.18 -2.05 5.44
N PHE A 70 11.40 -1.45 4.54
CA PHE A 70 10.08 -0.91 4.85
C PHE A 70 9.03 -1.46 3.89
N SER A 71 7.80 -1.58 4.37
CA SER A 71 6.62 -1.68 3.51
C SER A 71 5.69 -0.52 3.85
N LEU A 72 5.12 0.09 2.82
CA LEU A 72 4.15 1.15 2.96
C LEU A 72 2.92 0.83 2.11
N SER A 73 1.76 0.72 2.76
CA SER A 73 0.49 0.62 2.04
C SER A 73 0.26 1.89 1.24
N GLY A 74 -0.38 1.77 0.08
CA GLY A 74 -0.69 2.93 -0.76
C GLY A 74 -1.57 3.95 -0.04
N VAL A 75 -2.61 3.47 0.67
CA VAL A 75 -3.47 4.31 1.51
C VAL A 75 -2.70 4.96 2.67
N GLY A 76 -1.70 4.27 3.24
CA GLY A 76 -0.81 4.84 4.23
C GLY A 76 0.07 5.95 3.66
N ILE A 77 0.57 5.81 2.43
CA ILE A 77 1.31 6.87 1.74
C ILE A 77 0.40 8.09 1.55
N GLU A 78 -0.85 7.91 1.09
CA GLU A 78 -1.79 9.02 0.90
C GLU A 78 -2.11 9.75 2.21
N GLN A 79 -2.26 9.02 3.32
CA GLN A 79 -2.43 9.64 4.65
C GLN A 79 -1.21 10.46 5.06
N LEU A 80 0.00 9.96 4.80
CA LEU A 80 1.23 10.70 5.07
C LEU A 80 1.37 11.93 4.16
N GLU A 81 1.00 11.83 2.88
CA GLU A 81 1.00 12.97 1.94
C GLU A 81 0.15 14.14 2.46
N LEU A 82 -1.02 13.83 3.03
CA LEU A 82 -1.98 14.83 3.49
C LEU A 82 -1.64 15.39 4.86
N HIS A 83 -1.20 14.54 5.80
CA HIS A 83 -1.17 14.88 7.23
C HIS A 83 0.24 14.88 7.84
N ALA A 84 1.21 14.19 7.23
CA ALA A 84 2.57 14.11 7.75
C ALA A 84 3.65 13.96 6.64
N PRO A 85 3.74 14.90 5.68
CA PRO A 85 4.65 14.79 4.53
C PRO A 85 6.13 14.69 4.95
N GLN A 86 6.49 15.24 6.12
CA GLN A 86 7.82 15.12 6.70
C GLN A 86 8.28 13.66 6.92
N VAL A 87 7.35 12.72 7.08
CA VAL A 87 7.67 11.28 7.21
C VAL A 87 8.17 10.73 5.87
N LEU A 88 7.50 11.09 4.76
CA LEU A 88 7.90 10.68 3.41
C LEU A 88 9.25 11.30 3.04
N GLU A 89 9.48 12.57 3.36
CA GLU A 89 10.78 13.22 3.18
C GLU A 89 11.90 12.47 3.93
N LYS A 90 11.62 11.99 5.14
CA LYS A 90 12.60 11.21 5.92
C LYS A 90 12.86 9.84 5.33
N LEU A 91 11.83 9.16 4.81
CA LEU A 91 11.99 7.90 4.09
C LEU A 91 12.79 8.08 2.80
N GLN A 92 12.62 9.20 2.09
CA GLN A 92 13.44 9.55 0.92
C GLN A 92 14.91 9.78 1.31
N GLN A 93 15.19 10.49 2.40
CA GLN A 93 16.57 10.64 2.91
C GLN A 93 17.20 9.30 3.27
N LEU A 94 16.43 8.41 3.89
CA LEU A 94 16.85 7.04 4.19
C LEU A 94 17.13 6.25 2.90
N ASN A 95 16.27 6.38 1.89
CA ASN A 95 16.43 5.75 0.58
C ASN A 95 17.74 6.18 -0.13
N GLU A 96 18.06 7.46 -0.09
CA GLU A 96 19.27 8.05 -0.71
C GLU A 96 20.58 7.45 -0.16
N THR A 97 20.56 6.86 1.04
CA THR A 97 21.73 6.17 1.61
C THR A 97 22.10 4.89 0.86
N GLY A 98 21.16 4.32 0.08
CA GLY A 98 21.30 3.02 -0.57
C GLY A 98 21.32 1.82 0.37
N CYS A 99 20.95 2.02 1.64
CA CYS A 99 20.91 0.97 2.68
C CYS A 99 19.48 0.51 3.02
N VAL A 100 18.48 1.02 2.29
CA VAL A 100 17.05 0.75 2.51
C VAL A 100 16.42 0.04 1.33
N GLU A 101 15.60 -0.97 1.60
CA GLU A 101 14.75 -1.64 0.61
C GLU A 101 13.27 -1.32 0.87
N PHE A 102 12.51 -0.99 -0.17
CA PHE A 102 11.06 -0.88 -0.10
C PHE A 102 10.37 -2.11 -0.70
N LEU A 103 9.46 -2.70 0.08
CA LEU A 103 8.71 -3.90 -0.29
C LEU A 103 7.39 -3.54 -0.97
N ALA A 104 6.85 -4.52 -1.68
CA ALA A 104 5.50 -4.44 -2.22
C ALA A 104 4.48 -4.94 -1.21
N GLU A 105 3.31 -4.32 -1.20
CA GLU A 105 2.11 -4.76 -0.48
C GLU A 105 0.85 -4.31 -1.23
N PRO A 106 -0.35 -4.82 -0.89
CA PRO A 106 -1.60 -4.27 -1.44
C PRO A 106 -1.71 -2.77 -1.17
N TYR A 107 -2.08 -1.97 -2.18
CA TYR A 107 -2.28 -0.52 -2.04
C TYR A 107 -3.27 -0.22 -0.91
N SER A 108 -4.37 -0.97 -0.86
CA SER A 108 -5.43 -0.84 0.14
C SER A 108 -5.07 -1.34 1.54
N HIS A 109 -4.00 -2.12 1.70
CA HIS A 109 -3.77 -2.99 2.86
C HIS A 109 -4.98 -3.89 3.18
N GLY A 110 -5.67 -4.32 2.13
CA GLY A 110 -6.90 -5.11 2.20
C GLY A 110 -6.70 -6.62 2.09
N LEU A 111 -7.81 -7.34 1.93
CA LEU A 111 -7.88 -8.80 2.01
C LEU A 111 -8.19 -9.44 0.64
N SER A 112 -7.91 -8.75 -0.45
CA SER A 112 -8.24 -9.16 -1.83
C SER A 112 -7.58 -10.49 -2.21
N SER A 113 -6.38 -10.76 -1.70
CA SER A 113 -5.66 -12.03 -1.87
C SER A 113 -6.44 -13.28 -1.45
N LEU A 114 -7.47 -13.14 -0.60
CA LEU A 114 -8.28 -14.25 -0.10
C LEU A 114 -9.43 -14.64 -1.03
N VAL A 115 -9.80 -13.79 -2.01
CA VAL A 115 -11.08 -13.95 -2.72
C VAL A 115 -11.07 -13.51 -4.18
N ASN A 116 -10.21 -12.58 -4.59
CA ASN A 116 -10.19 -12.06 -5.96
C ASN A 116 -8.76 -11.79 -6.42
N GLU A 117 -8.21 -12.73 -7.21
CA GLU A 117 -6.81 -12.72 -7.64
C GLU A 117 -6.49 -11.51 -8.53
N GLU A 118 -7.40 -11.11 -9.41
CA GLU A 118 -7.20 -9.98 -10.31
C GLU A 118 -7.17 -8.65 -9.56
N SER A 119 -8.07 -8.48 -8.59
CA SER A 119 -8.09 -7.33 -7.70
C SER A 119 -6.81 -7.28 -6.86
N PHE A 120 -6.36 -8.41 -6.31
CA PHE A 120 -5.10 -8.48 -5.57
C PHE A 120 -3.90 -8.09 -6.44
N ALA A 121 -3.80 -8.62 -7.65
CA ALA A 121 -2.73 -8.27 -8.58
C ALA A 121 -2.75 -6.79 -8.99
N HIS A 122 -3.94 -6.23 -9.22
CA HIS A 122 -4.11 -4.80 -9.52
C HIS A 122 -3.66 -3.93 -8.33
N ASP A 123 -4.09 -4.28 -7.13
CA ASP A 123 -3.81 -3.56 -5.88
C ASP A 123 -2.30 -3.53 -5.59
N VAL A 124 -1.63 -4.67 -5.71
CA VAL A 124 -0.17 -4.79 -5.58
C VAL A 124 0.56 -3.98 -6.66
N LYS A 125 0.11 -4.08 -7.92
CA LYS A 125 0.74 -3.34 -9.04
C LYS A 125 0.64 -1.82 -8.83
N LYS A 126 -0.51 -1.34 -8.36
CA LYS A 126 -0.74 0.08 -8.03
C LYS A 126 0.25 0.55 -6.95
N GLN A 127 0.46 -0.26 -5.92
CA GLN A 127 1.41 0.07 -4.85
C GLN A 127 2.86 0.05 -5.34
N CYS A 128 3.27 -0.94 -6.13
CA CYS A 128 4.60 -0.98 -6.74
C CYS A 128 4.89 0.29 -7.55
N GLN A 129 3.90 0.79 -8.30
CA GLN A 129 4.04 2.04 -9.03
C GLN A 129 4.26 3.22 -8.10
N LYS A 130 3.48 3.34 -7.01
CA LYS A 130 3.62 4.42 -6.02
C LYS A 130 5.00 4.39 -5.34
N ILE A 131 5.52 3.20 -5.01
CA ILE A 131 6.89 3.05 -4.47
C ILE A 131 7.94 3.50 -5.47
N LYS A 132 7.80 3.14 -6.75
CA LYS A 132 8.71 3.59 -7.81
C LYS A 132 8.67 5.11 -7.98
N GLU A 133 7.49 5.72 -7.88
CA GLU A 133 7.33 7.18 -7.97
C GLU A 133 8.03 7.91 -6.82
N TYR A 134 7.91 7.42 -5.58
CA TYR A 134 8.50 8.07 -4.40
C TYR A 134 10.00 7.80 -4.20
N PHE A 135 10.43 6.57 -4.48
CA PHE A 135 11.74 6.06 -4.05
C PHE A 135 12.61 5.57 -5.22
N GLY A 136 12.08 5.52 -6.45
CA GLY A 136 12.81 5.01 -7.61
C GLY A 136 13.14 3.51 -7.55
N GLN A 137 12.59 2.79 -6.57
CA GLN A 137 12.79 1.35 -6.41
C GLN A 137 11.64 0.56 -7.05
N GLU A 138 11.97 -0.56 -7.69
CA GLU A 138 10.99 -1.56 -8.10
C GLU A 138 11.04 -2.72 -7.08
N PRO A 139 9.99 -2.90 -6.25
CA PRO A 139 9.98 -3.95 -5.25
C PRO A 139 10.16 -5.34 -5.84
N LYS A 140 10.95 -6.18 -5.17
CA LYS A 140 11.21 -7.58 -5.58
C LYS A 140 10.68 -8.61 -4.58
N VAL A 141 10.29 -8.16 -3.40
CA VAL A 141 9.76 -9.00 -2.33
C VAL A 141 8.37 -8.51 -1.91
N LEU A 142 7.46 -9.49 -1.90
CA LEU A 142 6.09 -9.50 -1.38
C LEU A 142 5.99 -9.33 0.14
N ARG A 143 5.23 -8.40 0.70
CA ARG A 143 4.51 -8.69 1.95
C ARG A 143 3.02 -8.43 1.72
N ASN A 144 2.12 -9.37 2.03
CA ASN A 144 0.68 -9.26 1.73
C ASN A 144 -0.03 -8.17 2.60
N SER A 145 -1.24 -8.33 3.12
CA SER A 145 -1.68 -7.60 4.34
C SER A 145 -1.58 -8.49 5.58
N SER A 146 -1.18 -7.96 6.74
CA SER A 146 -0.98 -8.71 8.01
C SER A 146 -0.23 -10.08 8.01
N LEU A 147 0.91 -10.15 7.34
CA LEU A 147 1.66 -11.33 6.86
C LEU A 147 0.84 -12.53 6.36
N ILE A 148 -0.37 -12.27 5.80
CA ILE A 148 -1.28 -13.31 5.32
C ILE A 148 -0.65 -14.14 4.21
N TYR A 149 -0.66 -15.46 4.39
CA TYR A 149 -0.10 -16.42 3.45
C TYR A 149 -0.87 -17.74 3.45
N SER A 150 -0.97 -18.31 2.26
CA SER A 150 -1.26 -19.71 1.97
C SER A 150 -0.45 -20.10 0.74
N ASP A 151 -0.36 -21.40 0.46
CA ASP A 151 0.33 -21.89 -0.73
C ASP A 151 -0.24 -21.27 -2.04
N ASP A 152 -1.56 -21.09 -2.11
CA ASP A 152 -2.25 -20.45 -3.24
C ASP A 152 -1.86 -18.97 -3.40
N ILE A 153 -1.82 -18.20 -2.30
CA ILE A 153 -1.35 -16.82 -2.33
C ILE A 153 0.12 -16.77 -2.78
N GLY A 154 0.93 -17.72 -2.30
CA GLY A 154 2.32 -17.88 -2.76
C GLY A 154 2.41 -18.12 -4.27
N GLN A 155 1.53 -18.93 -4.83
CA GLN A 155 1.47 -19.15 -6.28
C GLN A 155 1.09 -17.87 -7.03
N GLN A 156 0.09 -17.12 -6.58
CA GLN A 156 -0.30 -15.84 -7.18
C GLN A 156 0.85 -14.82 -7.15
N VAL A 157 1.54 -14.70 -6.01
CA VAL A 157 2.70 -13.81 -5.84
C VAL A 157 3.87 -14.21 -6.74
N ALA A 158 4.10 -15.51 -6.91
CA ALA A 158 5.11 -16.00 -7.84
C ALA A 158 4.78 -15.68 -9.31
N GLN A 159 3.50 -15.77 -9.70
CA GLN A 159 3.03 -15.40 -11.04
C GLN A 159 3.18 -13.90 -11.33
N MET A 160 3.07 -13.05 -10.31
CA MET A 160 3.39 -11.62 -10.41
C MET A 160 4.90 -11.34 -10.59
N GLY A 161 5.76 -12.35 -10.45
CA GLY A 161 7.20 -12.26 -10.76
C GLY A 161 8.11 -11.91 -9.57
N PHE A 162 7.55 -11.81 -8.36
CA PHE A 162 8.31 -11.56 -7.13
C PHE A 162 9.31 -12.68 -6.84
N LYS A 163 10.42 -12.34 -6.17
CA LYS A 163 11.51 -13.26 -5.83
C LYS A 163 11.37 -13.87 -4.44
N GLY A 164 10.70 -13.16 -3.55
CA GLY A 164 10.38 -13.68 -2.24
C GLY A 164 9.13 -13.06 -1.66
N MET A 165 8.68 -13.62 -0.55
CA MET A 165 7.55 -13.16 0.22
C MET A 165 7.86 -13.26 1.71
N LEU A 166 7.47 -12.24 2.48
CA LEU A 166 7.50 -12.28 3.94
C LEU A 166 6.23 -12.95 4.45
N THR A 167 6.36 -13.83 5.43
CA THR A 167 5.21 -14.41 6.14
C THR A 167 5.57 -14.74 7.60
N GLU A 168 4.60 -15.23 8.37
CA GLU A 168 4.75 -15.50 9.80
C GLU A 168 5.43 -16.85 10.06
N GLY A 169 6.29 -16.91 11.07
CA GLY A 169 6.85 -18.14 11.62
C GLY A 169 5.85 -18.86 12.54
N ALA A 170 4.65 -19.15 12.04
CA ALA A 170 3.57 -19.70 12.85
C ALA A 170 3.90 -21.11 13.33
N ARG A 171 3.77 -21.35 14.65
CA ARG A 171 4.16 -22.63 15.28
C ARG A 171 3.39 -23.83 14.71
N HIS A 172 2.11 -23.64 14.38
CA HIS A 172 1.27 -24.70 13.82
C HIS A 172 1.69 -25.10 12.39
N VAL A 173 2.37 -24.21 11.66
CA VAL A 173 2.93 -24.50 10.33
C VAL A 173 4.35 -25.06 10.42
N LEU A 174 5.19 -24.45 11.24
CA LEU A 174 6.59 -24.84 11.37
C LEU A 174 6.75 -26.21 12.02
N GLY A 175 5.91 -26.55 13.01
CA GLY A 175 6.06 -27.77 13.80
C GLY A 175 7.42 -27.79 14.51
N TRP A 176 8.35 -28.63 14.02
CA TRP A 176 9.73 -28.74 14.51
C TRP A 176 10.75 -27.94 13.67
N LYS A 177 10.32 -27.36 12.55
CA LYS A 177 11.15 -26.52 11.68
C LYS A 177 11.44 -25.17 12.35
N SER A 178 12.55 -24.54 11.96
CA SER A 178 12.94 -23.23 12.48
C SER A 178 12.50 -22.10 11.53
N PRO A 179 12.07 -20.93 12.03
CA PRO A 179 11.81 -19.75 11.20
C PRO A 179 13.11 -19.16 10.62
N HIS A 180 14.28 -19.61 11.09
CA HIS A 180 15.58 -19.02 10.73
C HIS A 180 16.20 -19.54 9.43
N TYR A 181 15.45 -20.35 8.69
CA TYR A 181 15.81 -20.81 7.36
C TYR A 181 14.97 -20.10 6.30
N ILE A 182 15.47 -20.13 5.07
CA ILE A 182 14.69 -19.73 3.90
C ILE A 182 13.92 -20.95 3.41
N TYR A 183 12.62 -20.81 3.25
CA TYR A 183 11.79 -21.82 2.61
C TYR A 183 11.40 -21.37 1.20
N HIS A 184 10.72 -22.22 0.45
CA HIS A 184 10.06 -21.84 -0.79
C HIS A 184 8.59 -22.24 -0.76
N CYS A 185 7.78 -21.54 -1.56
CA CYS A 185 6.37 -21.86 -1.76
C CYS A 185 6.23 -23.28 -2.32
N ALA A 186 5.37 -24.11 -1.71
CA ALA A 186 5.14 -25.49 -2.14
C ALA A 186 4.64 -25.57 -3.59
N LEU A 187 3.79 -24.64 -4.02
CA LEU A 187 3.26 -24.59 -5.39
C LEU A 187 4.24 -23.96 -6.39
N ASN A 188 5.20 -23.15 -5.92
CA ASN A 188 6.18 -22.50 -6.78
C ASN A 188 7.56 -22.35 -6.12
N PRO A 189 8.49 -23.29 -6.36
CA PRO A 189 9.82 -23.27 -5.75
C PRO A 189 10.70 -22.06 -6.09
N LYS A 190 10.29 -21.24 -7.08
CA LYS A 190 11.00 -20.00 -7.44
C LYS A 190 10.72 -18.86 -6.45
N LEU A 191 9.61 -18.91 -5.72
CA LEU A 191 9.27 -17.91 -4.70
C LEU A 191 9.83 -18.35 -3.35
N LYS A 192 10.77 -17.57 -2.81
CA LYS A 192 11.35 -17.79 -1.48
C LYS A 192 10.47 -17.21 -0.39
N LEU A 193 10.47 -17.83 0.78
CA LEU A 193 9.70 -17.40 1.94
C LEU A 193 10.66 -17.05 3.08
N LEU A 194 10.48 -15.85 3.64
CA LEU A 194 11.16 -15.38 4.82
C LEU A 194 10.17 -15.32 5.97
N LEU A 195 10.43 -16.13 7.00
CA LEU A 195 9.51 -16.31 8.12
C LEU A 195 9.94 -15.45 9.29
N ARG A 196 9.03 -14.61 9.78
CA ARG A 196 9.22 -13.82 10.99
C ARG A 196 9.58 -14.73 12.18
N ASP A 197 10.61 -14.36 12.94
CA ASP A 197 10.78 -14.91 14.29
C ASP A 197 9.78 -14.22 15.21
N VAL A 198 8.70 -14.92 15.54
CA VAL A 198 7.64 -14.43 16.43
C VAL A 198 8.21 -13.94 17.75
N ARG A 199 9.09 -14.72 18.37
CA ARG A 199 9.57 -14.45 19.71
C ARG A 199 10.48 -13.24 19.72
N LEU A 200 11.53 -13.25 18.90
CA LEU A 200 12.49 -12.15 18.85
C LEU A 200 11.84 -10.84 18.38
N SER A 201 10.88 -10.93 17.45
CA SER A 201 10.12 -9.74 17.03
C SER A 201 9.22 -9.21 18.15
N ASP A 202 8.47 -10.09 18.84
CA ASP A 202 7.55 -9.70 19.92
C ASP A 202 8.29 -9.27 21.21
N ASP A 203 9.53 -9.71 21.41
CA ASP A 203 10.41 -9.19 22.49
C ASP A 203 10.57 -7.67 22.35
N ILE A 204 10.70 -7.18 21.12
CA ILE A 204 10.83 -5.75 20.81
C ILE A 204 9.45 -5.09 20.70
N SER A 205 8.54 -5.63 19.89
CA SER A 205 7.32 -4.92 19.53
C SER A 205 6.25 -4.93 20.63
N LEU A 206 6.20 -6.00 21.44
CA LEU A 206 5.15 -6.19 22.45
C LEU A 206 5.67 -6.15 23.89
N ARG A 207 6.81 -6.81 24.16
CA ARG A 207 7.26 -7.09 25.53
C ARG A 207 8.35 -6.16 26.05
N PHE A 208 8.91 -5.28 25.22
CA PHE A 208 10.10 -4.50 25.54
C PHE A 208 9.99 -3.68 26.85
N ASN A 209 8.84 -3.05 27.08
CA ASN A 209 8.57 -2.26 28.28
C ASN A 209 7.73 -3.01 29.34
N ASN A 210 7.62 -4.33 29.25
CA ASN A 210 6.85 -5.14 30.20
C ASN A 210 7.73 -5.61 31.36
N SER A 211 7.62 -4.97 32.52
CA SER A 211 8.39 -5.34 33.72
C SER A 211 8.06 -6.71 34.31
N ASP A 212 6.91 -7.29 33.95
CA ASP A 212 6.48 -8.61 34.42
C ASP A 212 6.97 -9.74 33.52
N TRP A 213 7.60 -9.43 32.38
CA TRP A 213 8.20 -10.42 31.49
C TRP A 213 9.61 -10.79 31.96
N ASP A 214 9.91 -12.09 32.04
CA ASP A 214 11.21 -12.61 32.50
C ASP A 214 12.43 -12.08 31.71
N GLY A 215 12.24 -11.63 30.47
CA GLY A 215 13.29 -11.04 29.64
C GLY A 215 13.52 -9.53 29.85
N TYR A 216 12.77 -8.89 30.76
CA TYR A 216 12.92 -7.47 31.07
C TYR A 216 14.01 -7.22 32.13
N PRO A 217 14.84 -6.17 31.98
CA PRO A 217 14.93 -5.30 30.80
C PRO A 217 15.66 -5.98 29.64
N LEU A 218 15.20 -5.70 28.41
CA LEU A 218 15.84 -6.23 27.20
C LEU A 218 17.03 -5.36 26.79
N PHE A 219 18.25 -5.93 26.85
CA PHE A 219 19.47 -5.25 26.42
C PHE A 219 19.95 -5.75 25.04
N ALA A 220 20.53 -4.84 24.25
CA ALA A 220 20.99 -5.12 22.90
C ALA A 220 22.13 -6.15 22.83
N ASP A 221 22.99 -6.21 23.85
CA ASP A 221 24.06 -7.19 23.96
C ASP A 221 23.53 -8.61 24.21
N THR A 222 22.60 -8.73 25.15
CA THR A 222 21.94 -10.00 25.52
C THR A 222 21.08 -10.51 24.36
N TYR A 223 20.35 -9.61 23.69
CA TYR A 223 19.58 -9.94 22.50
C TYR A 223 20.48 -10.41 21.34
N ALA A 224 21.62 -9.75 21.12
CA ALA A 224 22.59 -10.19 20.11
C ALA A 224 23.30 -11.50 20.50
N ASP A 225 23.58 -11.74 21.79
CA ASP A 225 24.12 -13.00 22.30
C ASP A 225 23.18 -14.17 22.04
N GLU A 226 21.89 -13.95 22.24
CA GLU A 226 20.87 -14.94 21.97
C GLU A 226 20.83 -15.33 20.48
N ILE A 227 20.86 -14.35 19.58
CA ILE A 227 20.97 -14.60 18.13
C ILE A 227 22.27 -15.34 17.80
N ALA A 228 23.39 -14.96 18.42
CA ALA A 228 24.68 -15.59 18.16
C ALA A 228 24.69 -17.08 18.55
N ARG A 229 23.99 -17.43 19.65
CA ARG A 229 23.89 -18.80 20.20
C ARG A 229 23.00 -19.75 19.39
N LEU A 230 22.16 -19.25 18.49
CA LEU A 230 21.39 -20.12 17.58
C LEU A 230 22.35 -21.03 16.79
N PRO A 231 21.91 -22.21 16.31
CA PRO A 231 22.72 -23.09 15.48
C PRO A 231 23.38 -22.38 14.29
N GLU A 232 24.53 -22.86 13.80
CA GLU A 232 25.26 -22.19 12.72
C GLU A 232 24.51 -22.25 11.36
N GLU A 233 23.72 -23.30 11.19
CA GLU A 233 22.86 -23.52 10.04
C GLU A 233 21.69 -22.52 9.99
N GLU A 234 21.26 -22.01 11.15
CA GLU A 234 20.22 -20.99 11.29
C GLU A 234 20.78 -19.59 10.99
N GLN A 235 20.75 -19.23 9.70
CA GLN A 235 21.49 -18.08 9.19
C GLN A 235 20.67 -16.80 9.08
N VAL A 236 19.34 -16.86 9.03
CA VAL A 236 18.49 -15.71 8.72
C VAL A 236 17.56 -15.41 9.88
N ILE A 237 17.72 -14.25 10.51
CA ILE A 237 16.91 -13.86 11.66
C ILE A 237 16.01 -12.71 11.25
N ASN A 238 14.74 -13.01 11.05
CA ASN A 238 13.73 -12.09 10.53
C ASN A 238 13.01 -11.37 11.67
N ILE A 239 13.34 -10.10 11.87
CA ILE A 239 12.78 -9.26 12.93
C ILE A 239 11.81 -8.26 12.30
N PHE A 240 10.53 -8.62 12.31
CA PHE A 240 9.48 -7.94 11.56
C PHE A 240 8.45 -7.33 12.51
N MET A 241 8.16 -6.03 12.37
CA MET A 241 7.18 -5.34 13.20
C MET A 241 6.59 -4.13 12.51
N GLU A 242 5.53 -3.54 13.06
CA GLU A 242 5.08 -2.22 12.64
C GLU A 242 6.05 -1.14 13.15
N LEU A 243 6.25 -0.05 12.39
CA LEU A 243 7.07 1.08 12.85
C LEU A 243 6.47 1.76 14.09
N SER A 244 5.15 1.72 14.23
CA SER A 244 4.37 2.18 15.39
C SER A 244 4.79 1.49 16.69
N ALA A 245 5.41 0.31 16.61
CA ALA A 245 5.97 -0.37 17.77
C ALA A 245 6.98 0.52 18.52
N LEU A 246 7.71 1.36 17.78
CA LEU A 246 8.71 2.28 18.30
C LEU A 246 8.06 3.64 18.60
N GLY A 247 7.68 3.88 19.85
CA GLY A 247 7.13 5.16 20.32
C GLY A 247 5.63 5.14 20.64
N ILE A 248 4.82 4.33 19.96
CA ILE A 248 3.40 4.11 20.33
C ILE A 248 3.27 2.87 21.22
N ALA A 249 3.54 1.66 20.69
CA ALA A 249 3.40 0.45 21.49
C ALA A 249 4.45 0.40 22.62
N GLN A 250 5.69 0.75 22.29
CA GLN A 250 6.77 0.93 23.26
C GLN A 250 7.10 2.43 23.36
N PRO A 251 6.65 3.14 24.42
CA PRO A 251 6.85 4.57 24.56
C PRO A 251 8.34 4.95 24.49
N LEU A 252 8.68 6.12 23.94
CA LEU A 252 10.07 6.57 23.83
C LEU A 252 10.81 6.61 25.18
N SER A 253 10.08 6.83 26.28
CA SER A 253 10.61 6.82 27.65
C SER A 253 11.09 5.44 28.12
N SER A 254 10.78 4.36 27.41
CA SER A 254 11.31 3.01 27.69
C SER A 254 12.76 2.83 27.25
N ASN A 255 13.34 3.82 26.56
CA ASN A 255 14.66 3.77 25.91
C ASN A 255 14.76 2.77 24.75
N ILE A 256 13.62 2.43 24.13
CA ILE A 256 13.56 1.55 22.95
C ILE A 256 14.49 2.02 21.80
N LEU A 257 14.61 3.33 21.59
CA LEU A 257 15.47 3.88 20.55
C LEU A 257 16.97 3.70 20.87
N ASP A 258 17.35 3.73 22.14
CA ASP A 258 18.74 3.51 22.55
C ASP A 258 19.13 2.04 22.46
N PHE A 259 18.19 1.13 22.76
CA PHE A 259 18.33 -0.30 22.44
C PHE A 259 18.59 -0.50 20.95
N LEU A 260 17.78 0.10 20.07
CA LEU A 260 17.97 -0.03 18.62
C LEU A 260 19.32 0.52 18.15
N LYS A 261 19.76 1.68 18.64
CA LYS A 261 21.06 2.26 18.28
C LYS A 261 22.23 1.35 18.68
N ALA A 262 22.14 0.66 19.81
CA ALA A 262 23.19 -0.23 20.28
C ALA A 262 23.27 -1.55 19.48
N LEU A 263 22.15 -1.99 18.90
CA LEU A 263 22.03 -3.32 18.28
C LEU A 263 23.06 -3.60 17.18
N PRO A 264 23.36 -2.71 16.21
CA PRO A 264 24.32 -3.01 15.16
C PRO A 264 25.76 -3.19 15.68
N ALA A 265 26.17 -2.40 16.67
CA ALA A 265 27.48 -2.55 17.29
C ALA A 265 27.60 -3.89 18.03
N CYS A 266 26.58 -4.26 18.82
CA CYS A 266 26.51 -5.54 19.53
C CYS A 266 26.48 -6.74 18.56
N ALA A 267 25.73 -6.64 17.46
CA ALA A 267 25.67 -7.64 16.41
C ALA A 267 27.03 -7.82 15.70
N LYS A 268 27.72 -6.72 15.39
CA LYS A 268 29.02 -6.73 14.71
C LYS A 268 30.10 -7.44 15.53
N GLN A 269 30.11 -7.21 16.85
CA GLN A 269 31.04 -7.89 17.78
C GLN A 269 30.88 -9.42 17.77
N ARG A 270 29.68 -9.91 17.43
CA ARG A 270 29.32 -11.33 17.38
C ARG A 270 29.35 -11.91 15.97
N GLY A 271 29.85 -11.16 14.98
CA GLY A 271 29.90 -11.59 13.59
C GLY A 271 28.54 -11.73 12.91
N ILE A 272 27.50 -11.09 13.45
CA ILE A 272 26.17 -11.01 12.85
C ILE A 272 26.16 -9.81 11.88
N THR A 273 25.47 -9.95 10.75
CA THR A 273 25.34 -8.90 9.72
C THR A 273 23.89 -8.42 9.60
N PHE A 274 23.64 -7.39 8.79
CA PHE A 274 22.29 -6.99 8.39
C PHE A 274 22.14 -7.17 6.89
N SER A 275 20.96 -7.63 6.46
CA SER A 275 20.66 -7.82 5.05
C SER A 275 19.21 -7.49 4.77
N THR A 276 18.96 -6.96 3.58
CA THR A 276 17.58 -6.69 3.15
C THR A 276 16.93 -7.98 2.65
N PRO A 277 15.58 -8.06 2.60
CA PRO A 277 14.86 -9.23 2.09
C PRO A 277 15.33 -9.67 0.69
N THR A 278 15.52 -8.76 -0.25
CA THR A 278 16.03 -9.08 -1.59
C THR A 278 17.43 -9.68 -1.52
N GLU A 279 18.35 -9.11 -0.73
CA GLU A 279 19.70 -9.64 -0.62
C GLU A 279 19.71 -11.08 -0.11
N ILE A 280 18.87 -11.38 0.88
CA ILE A 280 18.69 -12.71 1.45
C ILE A 280 18.14 -13.66 0.39
N CYS A 281 17.06 -13.27 -0.30
CA CYS A 281 16.45 -14.05 -1.36
C CYS A 281 17.40 -14.31 -2.53
N MET A 282 18.35 -13.44 -2.82
CA MET A 282 19.29 -13.61 -3.94
C MET A 282 20.54 -14.41 -3.56
N LYS A 283 20.99 -14.35 -2.30
CA LYS A 283 22.26 -14.98 -1.86
C LYS A 283 22.12 -16.40 -1.33
N LEU A 284 21.02 -16.69 -0.64
CA LEU A 284 20.85 -17.92 0.12
C LEU A 284 19.85 -18.85 -0.55
N ASN A 285 20.10 -20.16 -0.48
CA ASN A 285 19.20 -21.18 -1.03
C ASN A 285 18.10 -21.53 -0.04
N SER A 286 16.94 -21.91 -0.58
CA SER A 286 15.88 -22.47 0.25
C SER A 286 16.27 -23.86 0.75
N VAL A 287 15.94 -24.19 1.99
CA VAL A 287 16.19 -25.50 2.60
C VAL A 287 15.11 -26.53 2.27
N GLY A 288 13.97 -26.07 1.75
CA GLY A 288 12.84 -26.94 1.41
C GLY A 288 11.54 -26.16 1.26
N GLU A 289 10.48 -26.88 0.92
CA GLU A 289 9.13 -26.32 0.85
C GLU A 289 8.57 -26.03 2.25
N LEU A 290 7.80 -24.95 2.34
CA LEU A 290 6.86 -24.71 3.42
C LEU A 290 5.47 -25.00 2.86
N ASN A 291 4.75 -25.90 3.51
CA ASN A 291 3.39 -26.29 3.13
C ASN A 291 2.41 -25.58 4.06
N VAL A 292 1.56 -24.74 3.50
CA VAL A 292 0.61 -23.89 4.23
C VAL A 292 -0.75 -23.98 3.55
N PRO A 293 -1.51 -25.06 3.81
CA PRO A 293 -2.81 -25.27 3.18
C PRO A 293 -3.87 -24.36 3.82
N ASP A 294 -3.76 -24.11 5.11
CA ASP A 294 -4.63 -23.21 5.87
C ASP A 294 -4.00 -21.83 5.97
N THR A 295 -4.78 -20.79 5.70
CA THR A 295 -4.27 -19.42 5.63
C THR A 295 -3.85 -18.92 7.01
N LEU A 296 -2.59 -18.50 7.12
CA LEU A 296 -2.01 -17.95 8.34
C LEU A 296 -1.93 -16.42 8.29
N SER A 297 -1.70 -15.79 9.44
CA SER A 297 -1.37 -14.35 9.56
C SER A 297 -0.45 -14.10 10.76
N TRP A 298 0.09 -12.90 10.91
CA TRP A 298 0.89 -12.53 12.10
C TRP A 298 0.11 -11.99 13.30
N VAL A 299 -1.22 -11.81 13.18
CA VAL A 299 -2.04 -11.20 14.25
C VAL A 299 -2.66 -12.27 15.16
N ASP A 300 -2.75 -11.94 16.44
CA ASP A 300 -3.31 -12.76 17.53
C ASP A 300 -2.58 -14.12 17.69
N GLU A 301 -2.78 -14.78 18.83
CA GLU A 301 -1.99 -15.96 19.23
C GLU A 301 -2.12 -17.16 18.28
N GLU A 302 -3.31 -17.34 17.69
CA GLU A 302 -3.61 -18.45 16.80
C GLU A 302 -2.90 -18.34 15.44
N ARG A 303 -2.45 -17.14 15.07
CA ARG A 303 -1.74 -16.85 13.81
C ARG A 303 -2.50 -17.29 12.57
N ASP A 304 -3.81 -17.08 12.59
CA ASP A 304 -4.75 -17.36 11.50
C ASP A 304 -5.44 -16.07 11.01
N ILE A 305 -6.44 -16.20 10.14
CA ILE A 305 -7.22 -15.06 9.62
C ILE A 305 -8.48 -14.73 10.46
N SER A 306 -8.69 -15.39 11.61
CA SER A 306 -9.90 -15.21 12.43
C SER A 306 -10.02 -13.79 13.02
N SER A 307 -8.92 -13.05 13.07
CA SER A 307 -8.89 -11.62 13.42
C SER A 307 -9.76 -10.75 12.50
N TRP A 308 -9.92 -11.14 11.24
CA TRP A 308 -10.72 -10.42 10.23
C TRP A 308 -11.94 -11.19 9.73
N LEU A 309 -11.95 -12.53 9.82
CA LEU A 309 -13.01 -13.40 9.27
C LEU A 309 -13.57 -14.42 10.29
N GLY A 310 -13.30 -14.21 11.58
CA GLY A 310 -13.64 -15.15 12.65
C GLY A 310 -15.14 -15.24 12.97
N ASN A 311 -15.90 -14.17 12.75
CA ASN A 311 -17.34 -14.14 13.07
C ASN A 311 -18.26 -13.85 11.85
N PRO A 312 -19.58 -14.08 11.98
CA PRO A 312 -20.52 -13.86 10.87
C PRO A 312 -20.58 -12.41 10.35
N MET A 313 -20.46 -11.41 11.23
CA MET A 313 -20.50 -9.99 10.83
C MET A 313 -19.33 -9.64 9.91
N GLN A 314 -18.15 -10.09 10.31
CA GLN A 314 -16.91 -9.95 9.55
C GLN A 314 -17.01 -10.60 8.15
N ARG A 315 -17.48 -11.85 8.10
CA ARG A 315 -17.64 -12.58 6.83
C ARG A 315 -18.70 -11.95 5.93
N GLU A 316 -19.80 -11.47 6.49
CA GLU A 316 -20.84 -10.78 5.72
C GLU A 316 -20.28 -9.50 5.10
N ALA A 317 -19.62 -8.65 5.89
CA ALA A 317 -19.02 -7.42 5.41
C ALA A 317 -17.95 -7.68 4.34
N PHE A 318 -17.10 -8.69 4.54
CA PHE A 318 -16.09 -9.11 3.57
C PHE A 318 -16.71 -9.57 2.26
N ASN A 319 -17.68 -10.48 2.32
CA ASN A 319 -18.37 -10.99 1.14
C ASN A 319 -19.11 -9.88 0.39
N LYS A 320 -19.73 -8.93 1.11
CA LYS A 320 -20.44 -7.80 0.51
C LYS A 320 -19.51 -6.84 -0.20
N LEU A 321 -18.39 -6.46 0.43
CA LEU A 321 -17.39 -5.62 -0.23
C LEU A 321 -16.88 -6.30 -1.52
N TYR A 322 -16.40 -7.53 -1.41
CA TYR A 322 -15.79 -8.20 -2.56
C TYR A 322 -16.79 -8.69 -3.62
N SER A 323 -18.10 -8.70 -3.34
CA SER A 323 -19.12 -9.01 -4.36
C SER A 323 -19.16 -8.04 -5.54
N VAL A 324 -18.61 -6.83 -5.36
CA VAL A 324 -18.53 -5.81 -6.42
C VAL A 324 -17.12 -5.61 -6.97
N ALA A 325 -16.15 -6.42 -6.55
CA ALA A 325 -14.73 -6.24 -6.90
C ALA A 325 -14.49 -6.18 -8.42
N ASP A 326 -15.04 -7.15 -9.16
CA ASP A 326 -14.89 -7.19 -10.62
C ASP A 326 -15.60 -6.00 -11.28
N ARG A 327 -16.80 -5.63 -10.81
CA ARG A 327 -17.55 -4.49 -11.36
C ARG A 327 -16.79 -3.18 -11.15
N VAL A 328 -16.16 -3.00 -9.99
CA VAL A 328 -15.29 -1.84 -9.71
C VAL A 328 -14.08 -1.84 -10.65
N ARG A 329 -13.38 -2.99 -10.78
CA ARG A 329 -12.22 -3.13 -11.66
C ARG A 329 -12.56 -2.84 -13.12
N ILE A 330 -13.67 -3.38 -13.62
CA ILE A 330 -14.13 -3.23 -15.01
C ILE A 330 -14.58 -1.80 -15.27
N ALA A 331 -15.38 -1.21 -14.38
CA ALA A 331 -15.88 0.16 -14.53
C ALA A 331 -14.76 1.20 -14.45
N ASN A 332 -13.76 0.98 -13.59
CA ASN A 332 -12.55 1.79 -13.46
C ASN A 332 -12.83 3.30 -13.29
N ASP A 333 -13.88 3.67 -12.56
CA ASP A 333 -14.18 5.08 -12.24
C ASP A 333 -13.21 5.57 -11.15
N PRO A 334 -12.48 6.68 -11.37
CA PRO A 334 -11.46 7.14 -10.41
C PRO A 334 -11.96 7.43 -9.00
N ARG A 335 -13.20 7.92 -8.85
CA ARG A 335 -13.76 8.25 -7.53
C ARG A 335 -14.17 6.99 -6.78
N ILE A 336 -14.76 6.04 -7.51
CA ILE A 336 -15.14 4.74 -6.95
C ILE A 336 -13.89 3.94 -6.58
N ASN A 337 -12.83 3.98 -7.39
CA ASN A 337 -11.57 3.31 -7.08
C ASN A 337 -10.92 3.86 -5.81
N GLN A 338 -10.96 5.17 -5.58
CA GLN A 338 -10.43 5.74 -4.34
C GLN A 338 -11.19 5.21 -3.12
N ASP A 339 -12.52 5.21 -3.18
CA ASP A 339 -13.34 4.70 -2.08
C ASP A 339 -13.15 3.19 -1.90
N TRP A 340 -13.02 2.44 -2.99
CA TRP A 340 -12.70 1.02 -3.00
C TRP A 340 -11.39 0.73 -2.25
N ASP A 341 -10.33 1.48 -2.53
CA ASP A 341 -9.03 1.29 -1.86
C ASP A 341 -9.13 1.54 -0.35
N TYR A 342 -9.88 2.56 0.06
CA TYR A 342 -10.04 2.90 1.48
C TYR A 342 -10.94 1.90 2.23
N LEU A 343 -12.01 1.44 1.59
CA LEU A 343 -12.97 0.51 2.21
C LEU A 343 -12.39 -0.90 2.35
N GLN A 344 -11.45 -1.30 1.50
CA GLN A 344 -10.76 -2.60 1.59
C GLN A 344 -9.82 -2.75 2.78
N ALA A 345 -9.37 -1.65 3.39
CA ALA A 345 -8.39 -1.69 4.48
C ALA A 345 -8.78 -2.69 5.58
N SER A 346 -7.86 -3.60 5.91
CA SER A 346 -8.14 -4.73 6.80
C SER A 346 -8.61 -4.30 8.19
N ASN A 347 -8.24 -3.10 8.65
CA ASN A 347 -8.70 -2.52 9.92
C ASN A 347 -10.23 -2.46 10.04
N ASN A 348 -10.94 -2.19 8.94
CA ASN A 348 -12.40 -2.16 8.92
C ASN A 348 -12.98 -3.50 9.43
N PHE A 349 -12.42 -4.63 8.99
CA PHE A 349 -12.81 -5.95 9.46
C PHE A 349 -12.32 -6.25 10.88
N ARG A 350 -11.12 -5.78 11.24
CA ARG A 350 -10.57 -5.96 12.59
C ARG A 350 -11.46 -5.30 13.65
N PHE A 351 -12.01 -4.11 13.37
CA PHE A 351 -12.94 -3.40 14.26
C PHE A 351 -14.25 -4.15 14.51
N MET A 352 -14.57 -5.17 13.72
CA MET A 352 -15.75 -6.03 13.90
C MET A 352 -15.44 -7.33 14.66
N THR A 353 -14.20 -7.55 15.11
CA THR A 353 -13.86 -8.79 15.82
C THR A 353 -14.63 -8.90 17.14
N THR A 354 -14.95 -10.12 17.53
CA THR A 354 -15.45 -10.47 18.87
C THR A 354 -14.41 -11.23 19.68
N LYS A 355 -13.21 -11.46 19.12
CA LYS A 355 -12.14 -12.16 19.84
C LYS A 355 -11.62 -11.28 20.99
N PRO A 356 -11.34 -11.87 22.16
CA PRO A 356 -10.59 -11.17 23.20
C PRO A 356 -9.17 -10.89 22.69
N SER A 357 -8.62 -9.73 23.03
CA SER A 357 -7.23 -9.37 22.75
C SER A 357 -6.48 -9.21 24.07
N ASN A 358 -5.33 -9.87 24.20
CA ASN A 358 -4.47 -9.75 25.39
C ASN A 358 -3.81 -8.36 25.50
N VAL A 359 -3.70 -7.62 24.40
CA VAL A 359 -3.09 -6.28 24.33
C VAL A 359 -4.13 -5.16 24.18
N GLY A 360 -5.42 -5.49 24.25
CA GLY A 360 -6.52 -4.59 23.91
C GLY A 360 -6.67 -4.42 22.39
N LEU A 361 -7.76 -3.78 21.98
CA LEU A 361 -7.99 -3.40 20.59
C LEU A 361 -8.59 -2.00 20.60
N ASP A 362 -7.86 -1.05 20.03
CA ASP A 362 -8.42 0.26 19.75
C ASP A 362 -9.43 0.14 18.60
N ARG A 363 -10.69 0.53 18.86
CA ARG A 363 -11.77 0.52 17.88
C ARG A 363 -12.13 1.94 17.42
N GLY A 364 -11.29 2.92 17.75
CA GLY A 364 -11.52 4.32 17.44
C GLY A 364 -12.89 4.79 17.95
N ILE A 365 -13.72 5.27 17.03
CA ILE A 365 -15.03 5.84 17.36
C ILE A 365 -16.07 4.80 17.78
N TYR A 366 -15.82 3.49 17.59
CA TYR A 366 -16.83 2.45 17.79
C TYR A 366 -16.88 1.94 19.23
N SER A 367 -18.09 1.90 19.79
CA SER A 367 -18.34 1.43 21.15
C SER A 367 -18.34 -0.10 21.29
N SER A 368 -18.57 -0.83 20.19
CA SER A 368 -18.65 -2.28 20.18
C SER A 368 -18.37 -2.85 18.77
N PRO A 369 -18.10 -4.17 18.63
CA PRO A 369 -17.99 -4.82 17.33
C PRO A 369 -19.23 -4.65 16.45
N PHE A 370 -20.42 -4.65 17.06
CA PHE A 370 -21.70 -4.47 16.38
C PHE A 370 -21.88 -3.04 15.87
N ASP A 371 -21.40 -2.05 16.63
CA ASP A 371 -21.39 -0.64 16.25
C ASP A 371 -20.50 -0.41 15.01
N ALA A 372 -19.30 -0.99 14.99
CA ALA A 372 -18.40 -0.98 13.84
C ALA A 372 -19.05 -1.64 12.60
N PHE A 373 -19.64 -2.82 12.78
CA PHE A 373 -20.33 -3.55 11.71
C PHE A 373 -21.49 -2.74 11.12
N THR A 374 -22.35 -2.18 11.97
CA THR A 374 -23.51 -1.39 11.52
C THR A 374 -23.07 -0.16 10.73
N ASN A 375 -22.06 0.56 11.22
CA ASN A 375 -21.50 1.73 10.52
C ASN A 375 -20.94 1.35 9.14
N TYR A 376 -20.09 0.32 9.11
CA TYR A 376 -19.43 -0.14 7.90
C TYR A 376 -20.44 -0.68 6.87
N MET A 377 -21.46 -1.43 7.29
CA MET A 377 -22.50 -1.95 6.40
C MET A 377 -23.36 -0.85 5.78
N ASN A 378 -23.64 0.25 6.50
CA ASN A 378 -24.34 1.40 5.89
C ASN A 378 -23.49 2.05 4.80
N ILE A 379 -22.18 2.23 5.05
CA ILE A 379 -21.23 2.78 4.07
C ILE A 379 -21.12 1.85 2.86
N LEU A 380 -20.98 0.53 3.08
CA LEU A 380 -20.96 -0.45 2.00
C LEU A 380 -22.26 -0.42 1.19
N GLY A 381 -23.41 -0.25 1.84
CA GLY A 381 -24.70 -0.11 1.16
C GLY A 381 -24.71 1.08 0.19
N ASP A 382 -24.26 2.26 0.63
CA ASP A 382 -24.14 3.43 -0.25
C ASP A 382 -23.11 3.21 -1.36
N PHE A 383 -21.93 2.67 -1.02
CA PHE A 383 -20.87 2.40 -1.98
C PHE A 383 -21.32 1.43 -3.08
N ILE A 384 -21.95 0.31 -2.72
CA ILE A 384 -22.46 -0.68 -3.68
C ILE A 384 -23.54 -0.04 -4.57
N ASN A 385 -24.45 0.76 -4.01
CA ASN A 385 -25.44 1.48 -4.82
C ASN A 385 -24.76 2.41 -5.84
N ARG A 386 -23.70 3.11 -5.45
CA ARG A 386 -22.93 3.97 -6.36
C ARG A 386 -22.23 3.17 -7.47
N VAL A 387 -21.65 2.01 -7.14
CA VAL A 387 -21.04 1.11 -8.13
C VAL A 387 -22.08 0.60 -9.13
N ASN A 388 -23.25 0.18 -8.62
CA ASN A 388 -24.34 -0.31 -9.47
C ASN A 388 -24.92 0.80 -10.34
N CYS A 389 -24.94 2.05 -9.89
CA CYS A 389 -25.41 3.19 -10.69
C CYS A 389 -24.46 3.61 -11.83
N LEU A 390 -23.23 3.08 -11.93
CA LEU A 390 -22.30 3.43 -13.02
C LEU A 390 -22.78 2.91 -14.38
N TYR A 391 -23.38 1.73 -14.38
CA TYR A 391 -23.86 1.03 -15.57
C TYR A 391 -25.16 0.28 -15.23
N PRO A 392 -26.07 0.04 -16.18
CA PRO A 392 -27.29 -0.75 -15.93
C PRO A 392 -27.00 -2.07 -15.19
N GLU A 393 -27.82 -2.40 -14.19
CA GLU A 393 -27.64 -3.63 -13.38
C GLU A 393 -27.90 -4.90 -14.21
N GLU A 394 -28.67 -4.80 -15.30
CA GLU A 394 -28.94 -5.92 -16.19
C GLU A 394 -27.73 -6.35 -17.01
N LEU A 395 -26.70 -5.48 -17.11
CA LEU A 395 -25.42 -5.84 -17.71
C LEU A 395 -24.58 -6.60 -16.68
N ASP A 396 -24.35 -7.87 -16.98
CA ASP A 396 -23.38 -8.68 -16.26
C ASP A 396 -21.93 -8.19 -16.54
N ASN A 397 -20.98 -8.69 -15.75
CA ASN A 397 -19.59 -8.25 -15.81
C ASN A 397 -18.92 -8.58 -17.16
N ASP A 398 -19.23 -9.74 -17.75
CA ASP A 398 -18.65 -10.17 -19.04
C ASP A 398 -19.14 -9.26 -20.19
N GLN A 399 -20.44 -8.95 -20.21
CA GLN A 399 -21.03 -8.03 -21.16
C GLN A 399 -20.48 -6.61 -21.00
N LEU A 400 -20.36 -6.15 -19.76
CA LEU A 400 -19.80 -4.83 -19.47
C LEU A 400 -18.33 -4.74 -19.91
N GLU A 401 -17.52 -5.74 -19.60
CA GLU A 401 -16.10 -5.78 -19.99
C GLU A 401 -15.93 -5.83 -21.51
N ALA A 402 -16.74 -6.64 -22.22
CA ALA A 402 -16.74 -6.69 -23.68
C ALA A 402 -17.15 -5.34 -24.31
N MET A 403 -18.17 -4.69 -23.74
CA MET A 403 -18.63 -3.38 -24.20
C MET A 403 -17.56 -2.31 -23.99
N LEU A 404 -16.95 -2.23 -22.80
CA LEU A 404 -15.91 -1.24 -22.50
C LEU A 404 -14.64 -1.48 -23.32
N THR A 405 -14.26 -2.74 -23.55
CA THR A 405 -13.16 -3.10 -24.45
C THR A 405 -13.42 -2.61 -25.87
N THR A 406 -14.64 -2.78 -26.38
CA THR A 406 -15.02 -2.29 -27.71
C THR A 406 -14.95 -0.77 -27.79
N ILE A 407 -15.46 -0.07 -26.77
CA ILE A 407 -15.42 1.40 -26.69
C ILE A 407 -13.97 1.90 -26.68
N ASN A 408 -13.09 1.27 -25.90
CA ASN A 408 -11.68 1.65 -25.83
C ASN A 408 -10.97 1.44 -27.18
N ASN A 409 -11.16 0.27 -27.82
CA ASN A 409 -10.58 -0.02 -29.13
C ASN A 409 -11.03 0.99 -30.21
N GLN A 410 -12.31 1.37 -30.19
CA GLN A 410 -12.84 2.39 -31.09
C GLN A 410 -12.25 3.78 -30.79
N GLY A 411 -12.07 4.12 -29.52
CA GLY A 411 -11.41 5.36 -29.08
C GLY A 411 -9.97 5.47 -29.60
N ASP A 412 -9.19 4.39 -29.45
CA ASP A 412 -7.81 4.32 -29.94
C ASP A 412 -7.75 4.47 -31.47
N GLU A 413 -8.68 3.81 -32.19
CA GLU A 413 -8.77 3.95 -33.65
C GLU A 413 -9.10 5.39 -34.06
N ILE A 414 -9.99 6.07 -33.33
CA ILE A 414 -10.32 7.48 -33.56
C ILE A 414 -9.08 8.36 -33.32
N GLU A 415 -8.31 8.14 -32.25
CA GLU A 415 -7.11 8.92 -31.97
C GLU A 415 -6.05 8.77 -33.08
N VAL A 416 -5.86 7.55 -33.58
CA VAL A 416 -4.96 7.29 -34.71
C VAL A 416 -5.44 8.02 -35.97
N LYS A 417 -6.75 7.98 -36.26
CA LYS A 417 -7.34 8.69 -37.40
C LYS A 417 -7.20 10.21 -37.26
N ASP A 418 -7.40 10.77 -36.07
CA ASP A 418 -7.25 12.21 -35.81
C ASP A 418 -5.80 12.68 -36.00
N LYS A 419 -4.82 11.88 -35.57
CA LYS A 419 -3.39 12.13 -35.83
C LYS A 419 -3.10 12.14 -37.33
N GLU A 420 -3.65 11.18 -38.09
CA GLU A 420 -3.45 11.14 -39.54
C GLU A 420 -4.18 12.26 -40.27
N ILE A 421 -5.40 12.63 -39.85
CA ILE A 421 -6.12 13.80 -40.39
C ILE A 421 -5.30 15.06 -40.19
N THR A 422 -4.76 15.28 -38.98
CA THR A 422 -3.91 16.43 -38.66
C THR A 422 -2.67 16.46 -39.56
N ARG A 423 -2.04 15.30 -39.77
CA ARG A 423 -0.87 15.15 -40.66
C ARG A 423 -1.22 15.48 -42.12
N LEU A 424 -2.35 14.97 -42.60
CA LEU A 424 -2.82 15.21 -43.97
C LEU A 424 -3.21 16.68 -44.17
N GLN A 425 -3.87 17.31 -43.21
CA GLN A 425 -4.17 18.74 -43.24
C GLN A 425 -2.90 19.60 -43.30
N ALA A 426 -1.87 19.26 -42.52
CA ALA A 426 -0.57 19.94 -42.58
C ALA A 426 0.11 19.78 -43.94
N LYS A 427 0.01 18.60 -44.57
CA LYS A 427 0.51 18.38 -45.94
C LYS A 427 -0.27 19.20 -46.97
N ILE A 428 -1.59 19.22 -46.90
CA ILE A 428 -2.45 20.02 -47.79
C ILE A 428 -2.09 21.50 -47.68
N ALA A 429 -2.01 22.04 -46.46
CA ALA A 429 -1.63 23.45 -46.25
C ALA A 429 -0.24 23.79 -46.82
N LYS A 430 0.71 22.85 -46.71
CA LYS A 430 2.04 23.02 -47.30
C LYS A 430 1.99 23.03 -48.83
N LEU A 431 1.23 22.11 -49.44
CA LEU A 431 1.06 22.04 -50.89
C LEU A 431 0.32 23.28 -51.43
N GLU A 432 -0.72 23.76 -50.74
CA GLU A 432 -1.43 24.98 -51.10
C GLU A 432 -0.52 26.22 -51.04
N LEU A 433 0.37 26.30 -50.04
CA LEU A 433 1.36 27.37 -49.93
C LEU A 433 2.42 27.28 -51.04
N GLU A 434 2.86 26.07 -51.39
CA GLU A 434 3.77 25.84 -52.52
C GLU A 434 3.10 26.21 -53.86
N GLU A 435 1.81 25.89 -54.03
CA GLU A 435 1.02 26.25 -55.21
C GLU A 435 0.86 27.78 -55.32
N LEU A 436 0.53 28.47 -54.22
CA LEU A 436 0.46 29.93 -54.17
C LEU A 436 1.80 30.59 -54.56
N LYS A 437 2.91 30.09 -54.02
CA LYS A 437 4.27 30.56 -54.38
C LYS A 437 4.60 30.29 -55.85
N LEU A 438 4.14 29.17 -56.40
CA LEU A 438 4.32 28.86 -57.82
C LEU A 438 3.51 29.82 -58.70
N ARG A 439 2.24 30.07 -58.34
CA ARG A 439 1.37 31.01 -59.05
C ARG A 439 1.94 32.43 -59.02
N GLU A 440 2.43 32.90 -57.87
CA GLU A 440 3.12 34.21 -57.77
C GLU A 440 4.39 34.30 -58.62
N LYS A 441 5.11 33.19 -58.79
CA LYS A 441 6.37 33.12 -59.57
C LYS A 441 6.15 33.08 -61.08
N TYR A 442 5.07 32.46 -61.56
CA TYR A 442 4.79 32.28 -62.99
C TYR A 442 3.73 33.25 -63.54
N GLU A 443 2.81 33.77 -62.72
CA GLU A 443 1.78 34.75 -63.10
C GLU A 443 2.14 36.16 -62.61
N GLY A 444 3.29 36.66 -63.07
CA GLY A 444 3.64 38.08 -62.94
C GLY A 444 2.69 38.96 -63.76
N GLY A 445 1.57 39.38 -63.17
CA GLY A 445 0.84 40.59 -63.55
C GLY A 445 -0.59 40.42 -64.08
N LYS A 446 -1.58 40.49 -63.18
CA LYS A 446 -2.69 41.48 -63.14
C LYS A 446 -3.74 41.03 -62.13
N ALA A 447 -3.95 41.85 -61.11
CA ALA A 447 -5.02 41.68 -60.15
C ALA A 447 -6.41 41.76 -60.81
N THR A 448 -7.31 40.86 -60.43
CA THR A 448 -8.73 41.20 -60.23
C THR A 448 -9.30 40.40 -59.06
N ALA A 449 -9.91 41.13 -58.14
CA ALA A 449 -10.63 40.61 -57.00
C ALA A 449 -11.85 39.79 -57.45
N SER A 450 -11.97 38.56 -56.96
CA SER A 450 -13.18 38.06 -56.31
C SER A 450 -12.95 36.65 -55.78
N LYS A 451 -13.16 36.45 -54.47
CA LYS A 451 -14.04 35.39 -53.96
C LYS A 451 -14.10 35.47 -52.43
N ALA A 452 -15.33 35.71 -51.99
CA ALA A 452 -15.89 35.57 -50.66
C ALA A 452 -15.03 34.79 -49.64
N ALA A 453 -14.68 35.48 -48.56
CA ALA A 453 -14.32 34.85 -47.31
C ALA A 453 -15.48 33.96 -46.83
N LYS A 454 -15.41 32.66 -47.11
CA LYS A 454 -16.12 31.67 -46.31
C LYS A 454 -15.36 31.55 -44.99
N LYS A 455 -15.93 32.14 -43.94
CA LYS A 455 -15.60 31.82 -42.55
C LYS A 455 -15.41 30.30 -42.41
N PRO A 456 -14.38 29.81 -41.70
CA PRO A 456 -14.45 28.47 -41.16
C PRO A 456 -15.66 28.48 -40.22
N ALA A 457 -16.64 27.63 -40.51
CA ALA A 457 -17.69 27.34 -39.56
C ALA A 457 -17.00 26.83 -38.30
N SER A 458 -17.12 27.57 -37.21
CA SER A 458 -16.83 27.09 -35.86
C SER A 458 -17.73 25.88 -35.60
N LYS A 459 -17.23 24.68 -35.86
CA LYS A 459 -17.76 23.49 -35.22
C LYS A 459 -17.07 23.35 -33.87
N ALA A 460 -17.90 23.45 -32.85
CA ALA A 460 -17.60 23.38 -31.44
C ALA A 460 -16.45 22.42 -31.13
N SER A 461 -15.45 22.94 -30.44
CA SER A 461 -14.65 22.11 -29.54
C SER A 461 -15.62 21.42 -28.58
N THR A 462 -15.80 20.11 -28.72
CA THR A 462 -16.20 19.29 -27.58
C THR A 462 -15.06 19.37 -26.57
N ALA A 463 -15.14 20.37 -25.70
CA ALA A 463 -14.31 20.45 -24.52
C ALA A 463 -14.50 19.15 -23.74
N LYS A 464 -13.41 18.39 -23.55
CA LYS A 464 -13.32 17.43 -22.43
C LYS A 464 -13.74 18.18 -21.16
N PRO A 465 -14.52 17.57 -20.24
CA PRO A 465 -14.67 18.12 -18.91
C PRO A 465 -13.27 18.14 -18.28
N LYS A 466 -12.70 19.34 -18.09
CA LYS A 466 -11.57 19.52 -17.19
C LYS A 466 -12.08 19.19 -15.79
N ALA A 467 -11.47 18.19 -15.17
CA ALA A 467 -11.54 17.98 -13.73
C ALA A 467 -11.23 19.32 -13.04
N LYS A 468 -12.18 19.81 -12.23
CA LYS A 468 -11.96 20.97 -11.38
C LYS A 468 -10.95 20.58 -10.30
N GLN A 469 -9.81 21.27 -10.29
CA GLN A 469 -8.96 21.37 -9.11
C GLN A 469 -9.73 22.08 -7.98
N PRO A 470 -9.53 21.72 -6.70
CA PRO A 470 -10.10 22.46 -5.58
C PRO A 470 -9.39 23.81 -5.42
N VAL A 471 -10.17 24.86 -5.23
CA VAL A 471 -9.71 26.23 -4.99
C VAL A 471 -9.29 26.38 -3.53
N ALA A 472 -8.07 26.88 -3.32
CA ALA A 472 -7.55 27.32 -2.04
C ALA A 472 -8.42 28.43 -1.42
N LYS A 473 -8.77 28.27 -0.13
CA LYS A 473 -9.44 29.30 0.68
C LYS A 473 -8.52 30.50 0.86
N LYS A 474 -8.97 31.70 0.48
CA LYS A 474 -8.33 32.98 0.80
C LYS A 474 -9.01 33.59 2.03
N ALA A 475 -8.18 34.02 2.97
CA ALA A 475 -8.51 34.66 4.23
C ALA A 475 -9.37 35.93 4.06
N VAL A 476 -10.34 36.10 4.96
CA VAL A 476 -11.08 37.34 5.18
C VAL A 476 -10.27 38.19 6.15
N LYS A 477 -9.83 39.38 5.70
CA LYS A 477 -9.35 40.44 6.59
C LYS A 477 -10.54 41.06 7.29
N ALA A 478 -10.49 41.11 8.62
CA ALA A 478 -11.37 41.93 9.44
C ALA A 478 -10.81 43.35 9.48
N ASP A 479 -11.68 44.33 9.20
CA ASP A 479 -11.47 45.73 9.51
C ASP A 479 -11.72 45.96 11.00
N GLU A 480 -10.77 46.62 11.67
CA GLU A 480 -10.96 47.27 12.97
C GLU A 480 -11.95 48.44 12.85
N PRO A 481 -12.63 48.77 13.96
CA PRO A 481 -12.80 50.17 14.31
C PRO A 481 -12.14 50.47 15.66
N THR A 482 -11.34 51.51 15.62
CA THR A 482 -10.90 52.35 16.74
C THR A 482 -12.07 52.88 17.58
N ALA A 483 -12.02 52.64 18.90
CA ALA A 483 -12.03 53.63 19.98
C ALA A 483 -12.10 52.91 21.33
#